data_AF-A0A9J6G547-F1
#
_entry.id   AF-A0A9J6G547-F1
#
_cell.length_a   1.000
_cell.length_b   1.000
_cell.length_c   1.000
_cell.angle_alpha   90.00
_cell.angle_beta   90.00
_cell.angle_gamma   90.00
#
_symmetry.space_group_name_H-M   'P 1'
#
loop_
_entity.id
_entity.type
_entity.pdbx_description
1 polymer ?
#
loop_
_entity_poly.entity_id
_entity_poly.type
_entity_poly.pdbx_seq_one_letter_code
_entity_poly.pdbx_strand_id
1 'polypeptide(L)'
;MILSSSEALPRSSRSCTEGTWSGVYAFLLGVEGLHYNISHDELFSVLRQKIEHCGEIRFSSVTGGNSDNFLELLDFYLHSTVASFEDKYYTQRSGICIGSSLAPILSDAFLGAFDKRVSSR
;
A
#
# COMPACT_ATOMS: atom_id res chain seq x y z
N MET A 1 -0.29 32.98 7.96
CA MET A 1 -1.55 33.71 8.24
C MET A 1 -2.59 32.65 8.55
N ILE A 2 -2.88 32.43 9.83
CA ILE A 2 -3.82 31.39 10.29
C ILE A 2 -5.19 32.05 10.39
N LEU A 3 -6.14 31.62 9.56
CA LEU A 3 -7.56 31.96 9.72
C LEU A 3 -8.22 30.85 10.53
N SER A 4 -8.69 31.25 11.72
CA SER A 4 -9.55 30.47 12.60
C SER A 4 -10.99 30.65 12.13
N SER A 5 -11.70 29.56 11.86
CA SER A 5 -13.16 29.56 11.75
C SER A 5 -13.73 28.44 12.61
N SER A 6 -14.39 28.89 13.68
CA SER A 6 -15.21 28.13 14.60
C SER A 6 -16.55 27.81 13.95
N GLU A 7 -16.89 26.53 13.80
CA GLU A 7 -18.28 26.09 13.68
C GLU A 7 -18.54 24.94 14.66
N ALA A 8 -19.54 25.18 15.52
CA ALA A 8 -19.94 24.34 16.63
C ALA A 8 -20.96 23.28 16.18
N LEU A 9 -20.74 22.01 16.55
CA LEU A 9 -21.73 20.93 16.44
C LEU A 9 -22.35 20.62 17.81
N PRO A 10 -23.64 20.22 17.87
CA PRO A 10 -24.46 20.33 19.08
C PRO A 10 -24.17 19.27 20.14
N ARG A 11 -24.30 19.74 21.40
CA ARG A 11 -24.07 19.04 22.66
C ARG A 11 -25.02 17.84 22.84
N SER A 12 -24.45 16.64 22.89
CA SER A 12 -25.07 15.49 23.56
C SER A 12 -24.63 15.52 25.03
N SER A 13 -25.57 15.78 25.92
CA SER A 13 -25.38 15.78 27.37
C SER A 13 -25.08 14.36 27.87
N ARG A 14 -23.81 14.00 27.94
CA ARG A 14 -23.32 12.95 28.85
C ARG A 14 -22.58 13.63 29.99
N SER A 15 -22.99 13.34 31.22
CA SER A 15 -22.36 13.87 32.42
C SER A 15 -20.87 13.48 32.45
N CYS A 16 -20.00 14.48 32.39
CA CYS A 16 -18.58 14.30 32.63
C CYS A 16 -18.38 13.97 34.11
N THR A 17 -18.13 12.71 34.42
CA THR A 17 -17.35 12.38 35.62
C THR A 17 -15.92 12.85 35.37
N GLU A 18 -15.30 13.47 36.38
CA GLU A 18 -13.91 13.96 36.32
C GLU A 18 -12.95 12.78 36.14
N GLY A 19 -12.73 12.41 34.87
CA GLY A 19 -11.67 11.53 34.44
C GLY A 19 -10.45 12.37 34.06
N THR A 20 -9.29 12.01 34.58
CA THR A 20 -7.98 12.51 34.18
C THR A 20 -7.85 12.45 32.65
N TRP A 21 -7.73 13.61 32.00
CA TRP A 21 -7.47 13.69 30.56
C TRP A 21 -6.02 13.26 30.30
N SER A 22 -5.82 11.98 30.01
CA SER A 22 -4.57 11.54 29.39
C SER A 22 -4.54 12.14 28.00
N GLY A 23 -3.57 13.02 27.72
CA GLY A 23 -3.49 13.76 26.48
C GLY A 23 -3.40 12.84 25.26
N VAL A 24 -4.33 12.98 24.32
CA VAL A 24 -4.29 12.28 23.04
C VAL A 24 -3.52 13.14 22.05
N TYR A 25 -2.41 12.62 21.53
CA TYR A 25 -1.64 13.25 20.46
C TYR A 25 -1.96 12.55 19.14
N ALA A 26 -2.21 13.35 18.10
CA ALA A 26 -2.39 12.86 16.74
C ALA A 26 -1.46 13.64 15.81
N PHE A 27 -0.86 12.94 14.86
CA PHE A 27 -0.08 13.53 13.79
C PHE A 27 -0.48 12.86 12.47
N LEU A 28 -0.33 13.59 11.36
CA LEU A 28 -0.62 13.13 10.01
C LEU A 28 0.71 12.99 9.27
N LEU A 29 0.93 11.85 8.65
CA LEU A 29 2.08 11.62 7.77
C LEU A 29 1.59 11.42 6.34
N GLY A 30 2.19 12.15 5.41
CA GLY A 30 2.01 11.94 3.98
C GLY A 30 3.19 11.17 3.41
N VAL A 31 2.93 10.18 2.56
CA VAL A 31 3.95 9.46 1.80
C VAL A 31 4.00 10.03 0.40
N GLU A 32 5.14 10.56 -0.01
CA GLU A 32 5.33 11.13 -1.34
C GLU A 32 5.77 10.05 -2.34
N GLY A 33 5.13 10.02 -3.50
CA GLY A 33 5.58 9.21 -4.63
C GLY A 33 5.59 7.70 -4.38
N LEU A 34 4.74 7.18 -3.49
CA LEU A 34 4.71 5.76 -3.09
C LEU A 34 4.86 4.80 -4.27
N HIS A 35 4.03 4.95 -5.30
CA HIS A 35 4.02 4.05 -6.46
C HIS A 35 5.35 4.05 -7.24
N TYR A 36 6.07 5.16 -7.29
CA TYR A 36 7.35 5.26 -8.01
C TYR A 36 8.52 4.70 -7.20
N ASN A 37 8.37 4.70 -5.87
CA ASN A 37 9.43 4.33 -4.92
C ASN A 37 9.34 2.88 -4.42
N ILE A 38 8.32 2.12 -4.83
CA ILE A 38 8.22 0.69 -4.51
C ILE A 38 9.29 -0.08 -5.30
N SER A 39 10.24 -0.68 -4.59
CA SER A 39 11.22 -1.59 -5.16
C SER A 39 10.56 -2.90 -5.57
N HIS A 40 10.82 -3.36 -6.80
CA HIS A 40 10.32 -4.65 -7.29
C HIS A 40 10.86 -5.81 -6.44
N ASP A 41 12.14 -5.81 -6.09
CA ASP A 41 12.75 -6.86 -5.27
C ASP A 41 12.07 -7.01 -3.90
N GLU A 42 11.83 -5.89 -3.20
CA GLU A 42 11.15 -5.91 -1.91
C GLU A 42 9.67 -6.30 -2.07
N LEU A 43 9.00 -5.82 -3.12
CA LEU A 43 7.62 -6.20 -3.43
C LEU A 43 7.49 -7.71 -3.67
N PHE A 44 8.36 -8.31 -4.49
CA PHE A 44 8.35 -9.74 -4.74
C PHE A 44 8.64 -10.56 -3.49
N SER A 45 9.59 -10.12 -2.65
CA SER A 45 9.84 -10.75 -1.36
C SER A 45 8.61 -10.72 -0.45
N VAL A 46 7.90 -9.60 -0.39
CA VAL A 46 6.67 -9.45 0.42
C VAL A 46 5.55 -10.32 -0.12
N LEU A 47 5.37 -10.38 -1.43
CA LEU A 47 4.34 -11.20 -2.06
C LEU A 47 4.61 -12.69 -1.85
N ARG A 48 5.85 -13.13 -2.00
CA ARG A 48 6.25 -14.52 -1.72
C ARG A 48 5.90 -14.90 -0.27
N GLN A 49 6.29 -14.08 0.71
CA GLN A 49 5.95 -14.31 2.11
C GLN A 49 4.43 -14.34 2.36
N LYS A 50 3.66 -13.47 1.67
CA LYS A 50 2.19 -13.48 1.76
C LYS A 50 1.60 -14.77 1.19
N ILE A 51 2.10 -15.25 0.05
CA ILE A 51 1.63 -16.50 -0.58
C ILE A 51 1.94 -17.69 0.32
N GLU A 52 3.16 -17.77 0.85
CA GLU A 52 3.58 -18.79 1.81
C GLU A 52 2.68 -18.80 3.05
N HIS A 53 2.36 -17.63 3.61
CA HIS A 53 1.49 -17.50 4.77
C HIS A 53 0.04 -17.91 4.50
N CYS A 54 -0.46 -17.68 3.29
CA CYS A 54 -1.80 -18.10 2.86
C CYS A 54 -1.89 -19.60 2.51
N GLY A 55 -0.74 -20.27 2.39
CA GLY A 55 -0.62 -21.68 2.05
C GLY A 55 -0.48 -21.91 0.55
N GLU A 56 0.68 -22.45 0.15
CA GLU A 56 1.04 -22.65 -1.26
C GLU A 56 0.09 -23.62 -1.99
N ILE A 57 -0.36 -24.69 -1.32
CA ILE A 57 -1.33 -25.65 -1.87
C ILE A 57 -2.67 -24.98 -2.22
N ARG A 58 -3.12 -24.05 -1.37
CA ARG A 58 -4.36 -23.32 -1.60
C ARG A 58 -4.20 -22.34 -2.75
N PHE A 59 -3.05 -21.66 -2.80
CA PHE A 59 -2.71 -20.76 -3.90
C PHE A 59 -2.69 -21.50 -5.24
N SER A 60 -2.03 -22.65 -5.31
CA SER A 60 -1.91 -23.41 -6.55
C SER A 60 -3.23 -24.01 -7.02
N SER A 61 -4.07 -24.44 -6.08
CA SER A 61 -5.42 -24.94 -6.38
C SER A 61 -6.31 -23.88 -7.03
N VAL A 62 -6.21 -22.62 -6.59
CA VAL A 62 -7.03 -21.52 -7.11
C VAL A 62 -6.47 -20.94 -8.41
N THR A 63 -5.16 -20.77 -8.49
CA THR A 63 -4.50 -20.09 -9.62
C THR A 63 -4.15 -21.02 -10.78
N GLY A 64 -4.11 -22.34 -10.53
CA GLY A 64 -3.66 -23.33 -11.51
C GLY A 64 -2.16 -23.33 -11.77
N GLY A 65 -1.36 -22.60 -10.98
CA GLY A 65 0.09 -22.50 -11.09
C GLY A 65 0.78 -22.45 -9.72
N ASN A 66 2.11 -22.44 -9.67
CA ASN A 66 2.85 -22.25 -8.42
C ASN A 66 3.13 -20.76 -8.16
N SER A 67 3.68 -20.47 -6.98
CA SER A 67 4.07 -19.12 -6.57
C SER A 67 5.09 -18.50 -7.53
N ASP A 68 6.08 -19.27 -7.99
CA ASP A 68 7.14 -18.80 -8.89
C ASP A 68 6.60 -18.33 -10.25
N ASN A 69 5.73 -19.10 -10.90
CA ASN A 69 5.13 -18.75 -12.18
C ASN A 69 4.29 -17.46 -12.08
N PHE A 70 3.61 -17.26 -10.95
CA PHE A 70 2.85 -16.03 -10.70
C PHE A 70 3.78 -14.83 -10.55
N LEU A 71 4.86 -14.97 -9.78
CA LEU A 71 5.83 -13.88 -9.58
C LEU A 71 6.56 -13.54 -10.88
N GLU A 72 6.91 -14.54 -11.69
CA GLU A 72 7.50 -14.35 -13.02
C GLU A 72 6.54 -13.60 -13.98
N LEU A 73 5.26 -13.99 -13.99
CA LEU A 73 4.25 -13.29 -14.79
C LEU A 73 4.06 -11.84 -14.33
N LEU A 74 4.09 -11.60 -13.01
CA LEU A 74 3.99 -10.27 -12.45
C LEU A 74 5.24 -9.43 -12.76
N ASP A 75 6.42 -10.04 -12.76
CA ASP A 75 7.67 -9.38 -13.16
C ASP A 75 7.62 -8.95 -14.63
N PHE A 76 7.19 -9.84 -15.51
CA PHE A 76 6.94 -9.51 -16.90
C PHE A 76 5.91 -8.39 -17.05
N TYR A 77 4.81 -8.43 -16.28
CA TYR A 77 3.79 -7.38 -16.29
C TYR A 77 4.37 -6.00 -15.93
N LEU A 78 5.13 -5.92 -14.84
CA LEU A 78 5.73 -4.66 -14.38
C LEU A 78 6.73 -4.10 -15.41
N HIS A 79 7.53 -4.96 -16.05
CA HIS A 79 8.49 -4.57 -17.08
C HIS A 79 7.85 -4.25 -18.44
N SER A 80 6.66 -4.80 -18.72
CA SER A 80 5.94 -4.59 -19.98
C SER A 80 5.05 -3.32 -20.00
N THR A 81 5.03 -2.55 -18.91
CA THR A 81 4.23 -1.33 -18.85
C THR A 81 4.85 -0.23 -19.72
N VAL A 82 4.13 0.12 -20.80
CA VAL A 82 4.51 1.17 -21.76
C VAL A 82 3.58 2.37 -21.64
N ALA A 83 4.15 3.57 -21.59
CA ALA A 83 3.44 4.83 -21.73
C ALA A 83 3.78 5.48 -23.08
N SER A 84 2.77 6.07 -23.72
CA SER A 84 2.95 6.90 -24.92
C SER A 84 2.89 8.37 -24.55
N PHE A 85 3.88 9.15 -24.99
CA PHE A 85 3.91 10.60 -24.82
C PHE A 85 4.66 11.24 -25.99
N GLU A 86 4.04 12.24 -26.64
CA GLU A 86 4.61 12.95 -27.81
C GLU A 86 5.16 12.01 -28.89
N ASP A 87 4.32 11.07 -29.35
CA ASP A 87 4.67 10.06 -30.37
C ASP A 87 5.87 9.16 -30.03
N LYS A 88 6.28 9.14 -28.75
CA LYS A 88 7.34 8.27 -28.22
C LYS A 88 6.78 7.31 -27.19
N TYR A 89 7.39 6.13 -27.14
CA TYR A 89 7.06 5.09 -26.18
C TYR A 89 8.13 5.02 -25.10
N TYR A 90 7.68 4.92 -23.85
CA TYR A 90 8.53 4.85 -22.67
C TYR A 90 8.15 3.61 -21.86
N THR A 91 9.14 2.88 -21.37
CA THR A 91 8.92 1.78 -20.44
C THR A 91 9.14 2.26 -19.01
N GLN A 92 8.31 1.77 -18.09
CA GLN A 92 8.50 2.04 -16.68
C GLN A 92 9.72 1.28 -16.16
N ARG A 93 10.72 2.01 -15.64
CA ARG A 93 11.96 1.40 -15.11
C ARG A 93 11.87 0.91 -13.67
N SER A 94 10.98 1.51 -12.87
CA SER A 94 10.88 1.27 -11.44
C SER A 94 9.49 1.62 -10.94
N GLY A 95 9.10 1.01 -9.82
CA GLY A 95 7.81 1.23 -9.20
C GLY A 95 6.67 0.57 -9.96
N ILE A 96 5.46 0.98 -9.64
CA ILE A 96 4.23 0.46 -10.21
C ILE A 96 3.53 1.59 -10.96
N CYS A 97 2.94 1.30 -12.12
CA CYS A 97 2.22 2.29 -12.90
C CYS A 97 0.95 2.71 -12.16
N ILE A 98 0.73 4.01 -11.91
CA ILE A 98 -0.48 4.48 -11.20
C ILE A 98 -1.77 4.15 -11.98
N GLY A 99 -1.70 4.08 -13.31
CA GLY A 99 -2.81 3.66 -14.15
C GLY A 99 -3.08 2.15 -14.16
N SER A 100 -2.22 1.34 -13.51
CA SER A 100 -2.41 -0.09 -13.40
C SER A 100 -3.56 -0.43 -12.46
N SER A 101 -4.40 -1.39 -12.86
CA SER A 101 -5.40 -1.98 -11.96
C SER A 101 -4.78 -2.74 -10.78
N LEU A 102 -3.51 -3.14 -10.89
CA LEU A 102 -2.77 -3.81 -9.83
C LEU A 102 -2.11 -2.83 -8.85
N ALA A 103 -1.94 -1.56 -9.21
CA ALA A 103 -1.32 -0.55 -8.36
C ALA A 103 -1.88 -0.48 -6.93
N PRO A 104 -3.21 -0.39 -6.71
CA PRO A 104 -3.75 -0.34 -5.35
C PRO A 104 -3.47 -1.63 -4.56
N ILE A 105 -3.55 -2.78 -5.21
CA ILE A 105 -3.39 -4.10 -4.56
C ILE A 105 -1.93 -4.34 -4.16
N LEU A 106 -1.01 -4.00 -5.06
CA LEU A 106 0.43 -4.16 -4.82
C LEU A 106 0.93 -3.17 -3.76
N SER A 107 0.42 -1.94 -3.77
CA SER A 107 0.78 -0.92 -2.78
C SER A 107 0.26 -1.28 -1.39
N ASP A 108 -0.98 -1.77 -1.29
CA ASP A 108 -1.53 -2.30 -0.03
C ASP A 108 -0.72 -3.49 0.48
N ALA A 109 -0.31 -4.40 -0.42
CA ALA A 109 0.52 -5.53 -0.03
C ALA A 109 1.87 -5.10 0.54
N PHE A 110 2.52 -4.13 -0.11
CA PHE A 110 3.80 -3.56 0.31
C PHE A 110 3.69 -2.82 1.65
N LEU A 111 2.70 -1.91 1.78
CA LEU A 111 2.47 -1.15 3.00
C LEU A 111 2.06 -2.05 4.17
N GLY A 112 1.26 -3.09 3.93
CA GLY A 112 0.91 -4.05 4.98
C GLY A 112 2.12 -4.81 5.53
N ALA A 113 3.19 -5.00 4.74
CA ALA A 113 4.45 -5.53 5.26
C ALA A 113 5.24 -4.47 6.04
N PHE A 114 5.24 -3.21 5.57
CA PHE A 114 5.83 -2.09 6.30
C PHE A 114 5.19 -1.89 7.69
N ASP A 115 3.85 -1.92 7.77
CA ASP A 115 3.10 -1.79 9.03
C ASP A 115 3.50 -2.86 10.05
N LYS A 116 3.65 -4.11 9.61
CA LYS A 116 4.13 -5.20 10.48
C LYS A 116 5.51 -4.91 11.05
N ARG A 117 6.43 -4.36 10.24
CA ARG A 117 7.79 -4.00 10.69
C ARG A 117 7.75 -2.88 11.72
N VAL A 118 6.96 -1.84 11.48
CA VAL A 118 6.82 -0.70 12.41
C VAL A 118 6.16 -1.14 13.73
N SER A 119 5.12 -1.98 13.66
CA SER A 119 4.42 -2.48 14.86
C SER A 119 5.21 -3.52 15.65
N SER A 120 6.21 -4.17 15.06
CA SER A 120 7.05 -5.17 15.73
C SER A 120 8.17 -4.57 16.60
N ARG A 121 8.26 -3.23 16.66
CA ARG A 121 9.13 -2.49 17.57
C ARG A 121 8.35 -1.97 18.76
#